data_AF-A0A6P1SXC9-F1
#
_entry.id   AF-A0A6P1SXC9-F1
#
_cell.length_a   1.000
_cell.length_b   1.000
_cell.length_c   1.000
_cell.angle_alpha   90.00
_cell.angle_beta   90.00
_cell.angle_gamma   90.00
#
_symmetry.space_group_name_H-M   'P 1'
#
loop_
_entity.id
_entity.type
_entity.pdbx_description
1 polymer ?
#
loop_
_entity_poly.entity_id
_entity_poly.type
_entity_poly.pdbx_seq_one_letter_code
_entity_poly.pdbx_strand_id
1 'polypeptide(L)'
;MFRTLNTLMRGAAARQEEALVDRFAVDLLDQKVRDCETNLRAAKATLAALISRHRTEQRQLEAVNDRLSDMTARAEEALKAGAEDLVLKAAQAIAELENERDTRQKAVESVTARVERMRDSLDRAHRRVVDLRQAAMLARATDQERKAQKRFSNTITRTSDMTEAEELVERIMGQRDPFEEDEILSEIDADLTGKTARDDLAAAGYGPKLKTSAEDVIARLKAKQDK
;
A
#
# COMPACT_ATOMS: atom_id res chain seq x y z
N MET A 1 37.05 10.20 -29.65
CA MET A 1 37.04 10.38 -28.18
C MET A 1 35.88 11.24 -27.65
N PHE A 2 35.34 12.22 -28.38
CA PHE A 2 34.20 13.03 -27.88
C PHE A 2 32.88 12.27 -27.72
N ARG A 3 32.68 11.17 -28.46
CA ARG A 3 31.48 10.33 -28.40
C ARG A 3 31.41 9.50 -27.11
N THR A 4 32.56 9.01 -26.61
CA THR A 4 32.64 8.25 -25.35
C THR A 4 32.48 9.14 -24.13
N LEU A 5 32.98 10.39 -24.18
CA LEU A 5 32.80 11.37 -23.11
C LEU A 5 31.32 11.79 -22.95
N ASN A 6 30.60 11.98 -24.06
CA ASN A 6 29.16 12.31 -24.06
C ASN A 6 28.29 11.14 -23.57
N THR A 7 28.65 9.90 -23.91
CA THR A 7 28.00 8.70 -23.38
C THR A 7 28.28 8.50 -21.88
N LEU A 8 29.49 8.80 -21.41
CA LEU A 8 29.83 8.76 -19.98
C LEU A 8 29.14 9.87 -19.19
N MET A 9 29.00 11.09 -19.73
CA MET A 9 28.22 12.17 -19.09
C MET A 9 26.72 11.85 -19.05
N ARG A 10 26.13 11.35 -20.14
CA ARG A 10 24.73 10.88 -20.13
C ARG A 10 24.54 9.70 -19.19
N GLY A 11 25.48 8.76 -19.14
CA GLY A 11 25.47 7.64 -18.21
C GLY A 11 25.75 8.05 -16.75
N ALA A 12 26.49 9.13 -16.50
CA ALA A 12 26.71 9.67 -15.15
C ALA A 12 25.52 10.52 -14.69
N ALA A 13 24.89 11.30 -15.58
CA ALA A 13 23.64 12.00 -15.33
C ALA A 13 22.50 11.01 -15.07
N ALA A 14 22.37 9.96 -15.88
CA ALA A 14 21.40 8.88 -15.65
C ALA A 14 21.66 8.13 -14.33
N ARG A 15 22.93 7.83 -13.99
CA ARG A 15 23.28 7.21 -12.71
C ARG A 15 23.08 8.12 -11.50
N GLN A 16 23.29 9.43 -11.65
CA GLN A 16 22.97 10.39 -10.59
C GLN A 16 21.45 10.58 -10.46
N GLU A 17 20.71 10.57 -11.56
CA GLU A 17 19.26 10.61 -11.57
C GLU A 17 18.67 9.33 -10.94
N GLU A 18 19.17 8.14 -11.30
CA GLU A 18 18.85 6.85 -10.63
C GLU A 18 19.20 6.87 -9.14
N ALA A 19 20.39 7.35 -8.76
CA ALA A 19 20.79 7.41 -7.36
C ALA A 19 19.95 8.41 -6.54
N LEU A 20 19.51 9.52 -7.16
CA LEU A 20 18.58 10.48 -6.55
C LEU A 20 17.17 9.90 -6.46
N VAL A 21 16.69 9.24 -7.51
CA VAL A 21 15.40 8.54 -7.52
C VAL A 21 15.39 7.45 -6.46
N ASP A 22 16.43 6.63 -6.33
CA ASP A 22 16.55 5.59 -5.30
C ASP A 22 16.59 6.17 -3.89
N ARG A 23 17.19 7.35 -3.72
CA ARG A 23 17.24 8.05 -2.43
C ARG A 23 15.89 8.63 -2.02
N PHE A 24 15.10 9.09 -2.99
CA PHE A 24 13.79 9.71 -2.78
C PHE A 24 12.62 8.83 -3.26
N ALA A 25 12.86 7.54 -3.52
CA ALA A 25 11.88 6.66 -4.18
C ALA A 25 10.58 6.55 -3.39
N VAL A 26 10.69 6.44 -2.07
CA VAL A 26 9.56 6.37 -1.14
C VAL A 26 8.77 7.68 -1.16
N ASP A 27 9.46 8.82 -1.07
CA ASP A 27 8.81 10.15 -1.06
C ASP A 27 8.14 10.45 -2.41
N LEU A 28 8.78 10.06 -3.51
CA LEU A 28 8.23 10.19 -4.86
C LEU A 28 7.00 9.29 -5.04
N LEU A 29 7.04 8.05 -4.54
CA LEU A 29 5.90 7.13 -4.58
C LEU A 29 4.72 7.66 -3.76
N ASP A 30 4.97 8.19 -2.56
CA ASP A 30 3.94 8.86 -1.74
C ASP A 30 3.32 10.06 -2.47
N GLN A 31 4.13 10.88 -3.14
CA GLN A 31 3.63 12.00 -3.95
C GLN A 31 2.78 11.50 -5.12
N LYS A 32 3.23 10.47 -5.84
CA LYS A 32 2.46 9.88 -6.95
C LYS A 32 1.13 9.30 -6.49
N VAL A 33 1.09 8.69 -5.31
CA VAL A 33 -0.17 8.25 -4.70
C VAL A 33 -1.12 9.44 -4.48
N ARG A 34 -0.64 10.54 -3.89
CA ARG A 34 -1.45 11.76 -3.68
C ARG A 34 -1.96 12.37 -4.98
N ASP A 35 -1.11 12.42 -6.01
CA ASP A 35 -1.48 12.90 -7.35
C ASP A 35 -2.60 12.01 -7.94
N CYS A 36 -2.44 10.69 -7.87
CA CYS A 36 -3.45 9.74 -8.37
C CYS A 36 -4.78 9.87 -7.62
N GLU A 37 -4.77 10.09 -6.30
CA GLU A 37 -5.98 10.35 -5.54
C GLU A 37 -6.70 11.63 -5.96
N THR A 38 -5.94 12.69 -6.23
CA THR A 38 -6.48 13.97 -6.71
C THR A 38 -7.14 13.79 -8.07
N ASN A 39 -6.47 13.09 -8.99
CA ASN A 39 -7.03 12.75 -10.29
C ASN A 39 -8.29 11.87 -10.16
N LEU A 40 -8.31 10.93 -9.20
CA LEU A 40 -9.49 10.11 -8.92
C LEU A 40 -10.66 10.95 -8.41
N ARG A 41 -10.42 11.94 -7.54
CA ARG A 41 -11.46 12.89 -7.09
C ARG A 41 -12.02 13.70 -8.26
N ALA A 42 -11.16 14.21 -9.14
CA ALA A 42 -11.59 14.92 -10.35
C ALA A 42 -12.43 14.02 -11.27
N ALA A 43 -12.01 12.77 -11.51
CA ALA A 43 -12.77 11.81 -12.30
C ALA A 43 -14.15 11.49 -11.70
N LYS A 44 -14.25 11.41 -10.36
CA LYS A 44 -15.55 11.26 -9.67
C LYS A 44 -16.48 12.46 -9.91
N ALA A 45 -15.94 13.68 -9.89
CA ALA A 45 -16.71 14.88 -10.21
C ALA A 45 -17.20 14.88 -11.67
N THR A 46 -16.36 14.46 -12.62
CA THR A 46 -16.76 14.30 -14.02
C THR A 46 -17.87 13.24 -14.18
N LEU A 47 -17.77 12.10 -13.48
CA LEU A 47 -18.82 11.09 -13.48
C LEU A 47 -20.14 11.63 -12.91
N ALA A 48 -20.09 12.41 -11.83
CA ALA A 48 -21.28 13.06 -11.26
C ALA A 48 -21.93 14.01 -12.26
N ALA A 49 -21.13 14.81 -13.00
CA ALA A 49 -21.64 15.67 -14.07
C ALA A 49 -22.30 14.88 -15.21
N LEU A 50 -21.71 13.74 -15.61
CA LEU A 50 -22.31 12.85 -16.62
C LEU A 50 -23.63 12.24 -16.15
N ILE A 51 -23.73 11.82 -14.89
CA ILE A 51 -24.97 11.28 -14.30
C ILE A 51 -26.04 12.38 -14.24
N SER A 52 -25.65 13.61 -13.87
CA SER A 52 -26.57 14.76 -13.89
C SER A 52 -27.13 14.99 -15.30
N ARG A 53 -26.24 15.02 -16.30
CA ARG A 53 -26.65 15.12 -17.71
C ARG A 53 -27.58 13.99 -18.12
N HIS A 54 -27.25 12.75 -17.78
CA HIS A 54 -28.10 11.58 -18.06
C HIS A 54 -29.52 11.77 -17.55
N ARG A 55 -29.67 12.21 -16.29
CA ARG A 55 -30.98 12.49 -15.68
C ARG A 55 -31.73 13.59 -16.42
N THR A 56 -31.03 14.63 -16.89
CA THR A 56 -31.66 15.69 -17.69
C THR A 56 -32.18 15.16 -19.03
N GLU A 57 -31.38 14.39 -19.76
CA GLU A 57 -31.81 13.80 -21.05
C GLU A 57 -32.99 12.83 -20.85
N GLN A 58 -32.98 12.04 -19.78
CA GLN A 58 -34.10 11.16 -19.42
C GLN A 58 -35.40 11.93 -19.17
N ARG A 59 -35.35 13.00 -18.36
CA ARG A 59 -36.53 13.85 -18.12
C ARG A 59 -37.05 14.50 -19.40
N GLN A 60 -36.16 14.89 -20.31
CA GLN A 60 -36.57 15.46 -21.60
C GLN A 60 -37.26 14.41 -22.47
N LEU A 61 -36.75 13.18 -22.50
CA LEU A 61 -37.39 12.07 -23.19
C LEU A 61 -38.76 11.74 -22.58
N GLU A 62 -38.86 11.67 -21.25
CA GLU A 62 -40.13 11.48 -20.52
C GLU A 62 -41.14 12.56 -20.90
N ALA A 63 -40.75 13.84 -20.89
CA ALA A 63 -41.63 14.94 -21.26
C ALA A 63 -42.13 14.86 -22.72
N VAL A 64 -41.32 14.36 -23.66
CA VAL A 64 -41.76 14.13 -25.04
C VAL A 64 -42.73 12.95 -25.10
N ASN A 65 -42.46 11.86 -24.38
CA ASN A 65 -43.36 10.70 -24.32
C ASN A 65 -44.72 11.06 -23.71
N ASP A 66 -44.75 11.89 -22.67
CA ASP A 66 -46.00 12.34 -22.05
C ASP A 66 -46.85 13.15 -23.04
N ARG A 67 -46.23 14.09 -23.77
CA ARG A 67 -46.91 14.86 -24.83
C ARG A 67 -47.39 13.97 -25.96
N LEU A 68 -46.60 12.97 -26.33
CA LEU A 68 -46.94 12.01 -27.37
C LEU A 68 -48.17 11.19 -26.96
N SER A 69 -48.21 10.72 -25.72
CA SER A 69 -49.37 10.01 -25.15
C SER A 69 -50.63 10.89 -25.14
N ASP A 70 -50.53 12.14 -24.67
CA ASP A 70 -51.68 13.08 -24.65
C ASP A 70 -52.18 13.38 -26.07
N MET A 71 -51.27 13.67 -27.01
CA MET A 71 -51.64 13.96 -28.40
C MET A 71 -52.26 12.75 -29.09
N THR A 72 -51.74 11.54 -28.83
CA THR A 72 -52.30 10.29 -29.37
C THR A 72 -53.72 10.04 -28.86
N ALA A 73 -53.96 10.22 -27.55
CA ALA A 73 -55.30 10.08 -26.98
C ALA A 73 -56.30 11.06 -27.61
N ARG A 74 -55.91 12.34 -27.79
CA ARG A 74 -56.74 13.35 -28.46
C ARG A 74 -56.97 13.04 -29.93
N ALA A 75 -55.97 12.51 -30.63
CA ALA A 75 -56.10 12.09 -32.03
C ALA A 75 -57.13 10.95 -32.18
N GLU A 76 -57.11 9.97 -31.27
CA GLU A 76 -58.09 8.88 -31.24
C GLU A 76 -59.52 9.38 -30.98
N GLU A 77 -59.69 10.35 -30.07
CA GLU A 77 -60.99 10.98 -29.83
C GLU A 77 -61.49 11.75 -31.06
N ALA A 78 -60.63 12.53 -31.72
CA ALA A 78 -60.96 13.25 -32.95
C ALA A 78 -61.33 12.29 -34.10
N LEU A 79 -60.64 11.14 -34.19
CA LEU A 79 -60.94 10.10 -35.17
C LEU A 79 -62.31 9.46 -34.92
N LYS A 80 -62.64 9.15 -33.65
CA LYS A 80 -63.97 8.64 -33.27
C LYS A 80 -65.09 9.65 -33.55
N ALA A 81 -64.79 10.94 -33.43
CA ALA A 81 -65.73 12.03 -33.72
C ALA A 81 -65.84 12.37 -35.22
N GLY A 82 -65.05 11.74 -36.10
CA GLY A 82 -65.07 12.00 -37.55
C GLY A 82 -64.50 13.37 -37.94
N ALA A 83 -63.68 13.99 -37.09
CA ALA A 83 -63.09 15.31 -37.34
C ALA A 83 -61.79 15.20 -38.16
N GLU A 84 -61.89 14.86 -39.44
CA GLU A 84 -60.74 14.54 -40.33
C GLU A 84 -59.65 15.62 -40.35
N ASP A 85 -60.01 16.91 -40.40
CA ASP A 85 -59.05 18.02 -40.37
C ASP A 85 -58.22 18.07 -39.08
N LEU A 86 -58.84 17.72 -37.94
CA LEU A 86 -58.16 17.67 -36.64
C LEU A 86 -57.27 16.43 -36.53
N VAL A 87 -57.72 15.30 -37.08
CA VAL A 87 -56.92 14.06 -37.14
C VAL A 87 -55.65 14.29 -37.96
N LEU A 88 -55.75 14.95 -39.12
CA LEU A 88 -54.58 15.22 -39.96
C LEU A 88 -53.54 16.09 -39.22
N LYS A 89 -54.00 17.14 -38.53
CA LYS A 89 -53.12 17.99 -37.72
C LYS A 89 -52.50 17.23 -36.54
N ALA A 90 -53.27 16.40 -35.85
CA ALA A 90 -52.78 15.59 -34.76
C ALA A 90 -51.74 14.56 -35.24
N ALA A 91 -51.97 13.93 -36.39
CA ALA A 91 -51.02 13.00 -37.00
C ALA A 91 -49.68 13.69 -37.36
N GLN A 92 -49.72 14.91 -37.90
CA GLN A 92 -48.51 15.70 -38.16
C GLN A 92 -47.75 16.00 -36.86
N ALA A 93 -48.45 16.46 -35.82
CA ALA A 93 -47.83 16.75 -34.52
C ALA A 93 -47.25 15.49 -33.85
N ILE A 94 -47.93 14.34 -33.95
CA ILE A 94 -47.42 13.05 -33.45
C ILE A 94 -46.15 12.67 -34.20
N ALA A 95 -46.13 12.77 -35.54
CA ALA A 95 -44.94 12.46 -36.33
C ALA A 95 -43.73 13.34 -35.94
N GLU A 96 -43.95 14.62 -35.67
CA GLU A 96 -42.89 15.52 -35.16
C GLU A 96 -42.39 15.08 -33.77
N LEU A 97 -43.30 14.76 -32.85
CA LEU A 97 -42.97 14.27 -31.50
C LEU A 97 -42.23 12.91 -31.53
N GLU A 98 -42.59 12.01 -32.44
CA GLU A 98 -41.90 10.73 -32.64
C GLU A 98 -40.46 10.92 -33.11
N ASN A 99 -40.26 11.80 -34.09
CA ASN A 99 -38.91 12.15 -34.55
C ASN A 99 -38.06 12.79 -33.45
N GLU A 100 -38.65 13.66 -32.62
CA GLU A 100 -37.97 14.21 -31.45
C GLU A 100 -37.64 13.11 -30.43
N ARG A 101 -38.61 12.25 -30.09
CA ARG A 101 -38.43 11.13 -29.17
C ARG A 101 -37.26 10.26 -29.59
N ASP A 102 -37.20 9.87 -30.86
CA ASP A 102 -36.13 9.00 -31.37
C ASP A 102 -34.75 9.67 -31.27
N THR A 103 -34.69 10.98 -31.48
CA THR A 103 -33.47 11.77 -31.29
C THR A 103 -33.06 11.83 -29.81
N ARG A 104 -34.01 12.04 -28.90
CA ARG A 104 -33.77 12.06 -27.44
C ARG A 104 -33.37 10.69 -26.92
N GLN A 105 -34.00 9.62 -27.41
CA GLN A 105 -33.68 8.25 -27.06
C GLN A 105 -32.22 7.92 -27.38
N LYS A 106 -31.75 8.25 -28.59
CA LYS A 106 -30.34 8.10 -28.98
C LYS A 106 -29.40 8.93 -28.10
N ALA A 107 -29.82 10.13 -27.68
CA ALA A 107 -29.05 10.96 -26.77
C ALA A 107 -28.91 10.33 -25.37
N VAL A 108 -30.00 9.79 -24.82
CA VAL A 108 -30.01 9.04 -23.56
C VAL A 108 -29.05 7.85 -23.66
N GLU A 109 -29.21 6.98 -24.66
CA GLU A 109 -28.36 5.80 -24.88
C GLU A 109 -26.87 6.17 -24.96
N SER A 110 -26.54 7.23 -25.70
CA SER A 110 -25.18 7.74 -25.82
C SER A 110 -24.60 8.21 -24.48
N VAL A 111 -25.40 8.87 -23.63
CA VAL A 111 -24.94 9.27 -22.29
C VAL A 111 -24.84 8.07 -21.37
N THR A 112 -25.78 7.12 -21.40
CA THR A 112 -25.76 5.89 -20.61
C THR A 112 -24.46 5.12 -20.85
N ALA A 113 -24.12 4.86 -22.11
CA ALA A 113 -22.88 4.17 -22.49
C ALA A 113 -21.60 4.93 -22.06
N ARG A 114 -21.66 6.26 -21.93
CA ARG A 114 -20.54 7.06 -21.39
C ARG A 114 -20.45 6.95 -19.87
N VAL A 115 -21.58 6.96 -19.17
CA VAL A 115 -21.64 6.79 -17.72
C VAL A 115 -21.07 5.42 -17.31
N GLU A 116 -21.48 4.35 -18.00
CA GLU A 116 -21.00 2.98 -17.72
C GLU A 116 -19.49 2.85 -17.94
N ARG A 117 -18.98 3.27 -19.10
CA ARG A 117 -17.53 3.25 -19.37
C ARG A 117 -16.72 4.05 -18.36
N MET A 118 -17.25 5.18 -17.90
CA MET A 118 -16.60 6.02 -16.90
C MET A 118 -16.60 5.35 -15.52
N ARG A 119 -17.70 4.70 -15.12
CA ARG A 119 -17.78 3.90 -13.88
C ARG A 119 -16.72 2.79 -13.88
N ASP A 120 -16.68 1.99 -14.94
CA ASP A 120 -15.72 0.89 -15.04
C ASP A 120 -14.27 1.38 -14.98
N SER A 121 -13.98 2.50 -15.65
CA SER A 121 -12.64 3.10 -15.66
C SER A 121 -12.28 3.65 -14.28
N LEU A 122 -13.25 4.23 -13.58
CA LEU A 122 -13.08 4.77 -12.23
C LEU A 122 -12.84 3.66 -11.20
N ASP A 123 -13.56 2.54 -11.31
CA ASP A 123 -13.38 1.38 -10.44
C ASP A 123 -12.00 0.75 -10.63
N ARG A 124 -11.54 0.58 -11.88
CA ARG A 124 -10.18 0.13 -12.18
C ARG A 124 -9.13 1.09 -11.62
N ALA A 125 -9.31 2.40 -11.82
CA ALA A 125 -8.39 3.40 -11.29
C ALA A 125 -8.36 3.39 -9.75
N HIS A 126 -9.53 3.24 -9.11
CA HIS A 126 -9.64 3.17 -7.67
C HIS A 126 -8.87 1.98 -7.08
N ARG A 127 -9.06 0.77 -7.63
CA ARG A 127 -8.32 -0.44 -7.22
C ARG A 127 -6.81 -0.22 -7.31
N ARG A 128 -6.34 0.30 -8.46
CA ARG A 128 -4.91 0.60 -8.66
C ARG A 128 -4.36 1.60 -7.63
N VAL A 129 -5.14 2.61 -7.25
CA VAL A 129 -4.73 3.57 -6.21
C VAL A 129 -4.64 2.90 -4.83
N VAL A 130 -5.54 1.98 -4.52
CA VAL A 130 -5.48 1.19 -3.28
C VAL A 130 -4.21 0.32 -3.27
N ASP A 131 -3.93 -0.38 -4.37
CA ASP A 131 -2.73 -1.21 -4.49
C ASP A 131 -1.45 -0.37 -4.35
N LEU A 132 -1.39 0.79 -5.01
CA LEU A 132 -0.26 1.72 -4.91
C LEU A 132 -0.06 2.24 -3.48
N ARG A 133 -1.14 2.53 -2.74
CA ARG A 133 -1.07 2.94 -1.33
C ARG A 133 -0.48 1.84 -0.45
N GLN A 134 -0.89 0.60 -0.67
CA GLN A 134 -0.36 -0.55 0.07
C GLN A 134 1.13 -0.77 -0.25
N ALA A 135 1.50 -0.70 -1.53
CA ALA A 135 2.89 -0.79 -1.96
C ALA A 135 3.75 0.34 -1.36
N ALA A 136 3.22 1.57 -1.31
CA ALA A 136 3.90 2.71 -0.68
C ALA A 136 4.13 2.51 0.82
N MET A 137 3.14 1.96 1.53
CA MET A 137 3.26 1.63 2.95
C MET A 137 4.36 0.58 3.19
N LEU A 138 4.38 -0.48 2.40
CA LEU A 138 5.41 -1.53 2.49
C LEU A 138 6.80 -0.97 2.17
N ALA A 139 6.94 -0.21 1.07
CA ALA A 139 8.20 0.41 0.68
C ALA A 139 8.75 1.34 1.77
N ARG A 140 7.87 2.11 2.43
CA ARG A 140 8.25 2.96 3.57
C ARG A 140 8.74 2.13 4.76
N ALA A 141 8.04 1.05 5.11
CA ALA A 141 8.45 0.17 6.20
C ALA A 141 9.82 -0.47 5.94
N THR A 142 10.04 -1.00 4.73
CA THR A 142 11.31 -1.58 4.31
C THR A 142 12.45 -0.55 4.29
N ASP A 143 12.20 0.68 3.83
CA ASP A 143 13.21 1.73 3.85
C ASP A 143 13.57 2.17 5.29
N GLN A 144 12.60 2.22 6.20
CA GLN A 144 12.85 2.47 7.63
C GLN A 144 13.68 1.35 8.26
N GLU A 145 13.36 0.09 7.97
CA GLU A 145 14.14 -1.07 8.43
C GLU A 145 15.58 -0.99 7.92
N ARG A 146 15.78 -0.74 6.62
CA ARG A 146 17.10 -0.58 6.01
C ARG A 146 17.89 0.58 6.65
N LYS A 147 17.23 1.71 6.93
CA LYS A 147 17.84 2.85 7.63
C LYS A 147 18.22 2.49 9.07
N ALA A 148 17.40 1.73 9.79
CA ALA A 148 17.69 1.26 11.13
C ALA A 148 18.86 0.26 11.15
N GLN A 149 18.90 -0.71 10.23
CA GLN A 149 20.03 -1.64 10.06
C GLN A 149 21.34 -0.91 9.72
N LYS A 150 21.31 0.10 8.84
CA LYS A 150 22.49 0.95 8.55
C LYS A 150 22.97 1.73 9.78
N ARG A 151 22.05 2.25 10.59
CA ARG A 151 22.40 2.92 11.86
C ARG A 151 23.03 1.93 12.84
N PHE A 152 22.43 0.75 13.00
CA PHE A 152 22.92 -0.31 13.89
C PHE A 152 24.30 -0.84 13.49
N SER A 153 24.50 -1.16 12.20
CA SER A 153 25.81 -1.56 11.68
C SER A 153 26.86 -0.46 11.85
N ASN A 154 26.54 0.80 11.55
CA ASN A 154 27.46 1.91 11.82
C ASN A 154 27.78 2.09 13.32
N THR A 155 26.86 1.76 14.22
CA THR A 155 27.10 1.76 15.68
C THR A 155 27.97 0.58 16.10
N ILE A 156 27.81 -0.61 15.50
CA ILE A 156 28.67 -1.78 15.71
C ILE A 156 30.09 -1.53 15.21
N THR A 157 30.24 -0.96 14.01
CA THR A 157 31.54 -0.55 13.49
C THR A 157 32.19 0.55 14.34
N ARG A 158 31.40 1.34 15.07
CA ARG A 158 31.88 2.28 16.10
C ARG A 158 32.16 1.64 17.46
N THR A 159 31.69 0.41 17.70
CA THR A 159 32.07 -0.40 18.87
C THR A 159 33.31 -1.24 18.59
N SER A 160 34.11 -0.85 17.58
CA SER A 160 35.55 -1.12 17.59
C SER A 160 36.17 -0.72 18.93
N ASP A 161 35.63 0.27 19.62
CA ASP A 161 36.03 0.67 20.98
C ASP A 161 35.86 -0.46 22.01
N MET A 162 34.95 -1.42 21.79
CA MET A 162 34.77 -2.57 22.69
C MET A 162 35.81 -3.65 22.42
N THR A 163 36.12 -3.92 21.15
CA THR A 163 37.21 -4.81 20.75
C THR A 163 38.58 -4.20 21.08
N GLU A 164 38.74 -2.90 20.94
CA GLU A 164 39.95 -2.15 21.30
C GLU A 164 40.11 -2.01 22.82
N ALA A 165 39.01 -1.95 23.58
CA ALA A 165 39.01 -2.09 25.04
C ALA A 165 39.34 -3.51 25.50
N GLU A 166 38.84 -4.55 24.82
CA GLU A 166 39.21 -5.95 25.05
C GLU A 166 40.70 -6.18 24.75
N GLU A 167 41.23 -5.66 23.64
CA GLU A 167 42.67 -5.70 23.31
C GLU A 167 43.51 -4.87 24.29
N LEU A 168 43.01 -3.74 24.82
CA LEU A 168 43.69 -2.97 25.87
C LEU A 168 43.72 -3.73 27.20
N VAL A 169 42.63 -4.40 27.57
CA VAL A 169 42.55 -5.24 28.77
C VAL A 169 43.50 -6.43 28.64
N GLU A 170 43.58 -7.07 27.47
CA GLU A 170 44.50 -8.17 27.19
C GLU A 170 45.97 -7.71 27.20
N ARG A 171 46.26 -6.48 26.75
CA ARG A 171 47.60 -5.88 26.83
C ARG A 171 48.00 -5.47 28.25
N ILE A 172 47.05 -4.99 29.06
CA ILE A 172 47.28 -4.65 30.48
C ILE A 172 47.44 -5.91 31.32
N MET A 173 46.65 -6.96 31.02
CA MET A 173 46.76 -8.27 31.67
C MET A 173 47.99 -9.06 31.21
N GLY A 174 48.44 -8.86 29.96
CA GLY A 174 49.65 -9.44 29.39
C GLY A 174 50.96 -8.70 29.70
N GLN A 175 50.89 -7.55 30.39
CA GLN A 175 52.05 -6.83 30.93
C GLN A 175 52.08 -6.87 32.47
N ARG A 176 52.01 -8.08 33.04
CA ARG A 176 52.41 -8.31 34.43
C ARG A 176 53.74 -9.03 34.52
N ASP A 177 54.48 -8.59 35.53
CA ASP A 177 55.88 -8.83 35.88
C ASP A 177 56.19 -10.33 36.10
N PRO A 178 57.28 -10.90 35.55
CA PRO A 178 57.66 -12.32 35.75
C PRO A 178 58.18 -12.68 37.15
N PHE A 179 57.97 -11.82 38.16
CA PHE A 179 58.56 -11.97 39.50
C PHE A 179 57.50 -12.06 40.60
N GLU A 180 56.50 -12.92 40.43
CA GLU A 180 55.62 -13.35 41.56
C GLU A 180 54.81 -14.64 41.29
N GLU A 181 55.06 -15.36 40.18
CA GLU A 181 54.32 -16.61 39.84
C GLU A 181 54.97 -17.89 40.40
N ASP A 182 56.26 -17.90 40.73
CA ASP A 182 56.92 -19.11 41.26
C ASP A 182 56.65 -19.36 42.76
N GLU A 183 56.26 -18.33 43.53
CA GLU A 183 56.13 -18.47 44.99
C GLU A 183 54.73 -18.95 45.42
N ILE A 184 53.68 -18.52 44.70
CA ILE A 184 52.29 -18.89 45.01
C ILE A 184 51.94 -20.29 44.50
N LEU A 185 52.55 -20.75 43.41
CA LEU A 185 52.35 -22.11 42.89
C LEU A 185 52.95 -23.19 43.81
N SER A 186 53.97 -22.86 44.63
CA SER A 186 54.51 -23.79 45.64
C SER A 186 53.68 -23.86 46.93
N GLU A 187 52.89 -22.82 47.22
CA GLU A 187 51.96 -22.78 48.36
C GLU A 187 50.65 -23.57 48.07
N ILE A 188 50.29 -23.70 46.78
CA ILE A 188 49.07 -24.39 46.32
C ILE A 188 49.19 -25.92 46.38
N ASP A 189 50.41 -26.50 46.34
CA ASP A 189 50.62 -27.95 46.36
C ASP A 189 50.88 -28.53 47.78
N ALA A 190 51.09 -27.69 48.80
CA ALA A 190 51.45 -28.13 50.15
C ALA A 190 50.31 -28.08 51.18
N ASP A 191 49.24 -27.29 50.95
CA ASP A 191 48.04 -27.28 51.81
C ASP A 191 47.01 -28.33 51.35
N LEU A 192 47.53 -29.56 51.30
CA LEU A 192 46.82 -30.82 51.26
C LEU A 192 45.61 -30.83 52.19
N THR A 193 44.58 -31.52 51.69
CA THR A 193 43.68 -32.40 52.44
C THR A 193 42.58 -31.77 53.29
N GLY A 194 41.43 -31.60 52.63
CA GLY A 194 40.20 -32.21 53.10
C GLY A 194 39.14 -31.25 53.63
N LYS A 195 38.15 -30.96 52.77
CA LYS A 195 36.71 -31.13 53.05
C LYS A 195 35.84 -30.59 51.91
N THR A 196 35.16 -31.53 51.27
CA THR A 196 33.80 -31.45 50.67
C THR A 196 33.09 -30.09 50.56
N ALA A 197 33.31 -29.37 49.45
CA ALA A 197 32.39 -28.32 48.95
C ALA A 197 31.23 -28.90 48.11
N ARG A 198 30.85 -30.16 48.38
CA ARG A 198 29.62 -30.81 47.86
C ARG A 198 28.42 -30.51 48.78
N ASP A 199 28.70 -30.20 50.04
CA ASP A 199 27.69 -29.92 51.07
C ASP A 199 27.29 -28.43 51.13
N ASP A 200 28.17 -27.52 50.67
CA ASP A 200 27.91 -26.07 50.69
C ASP A 200 26.97 -25.58 49.58
N LEU A 201 26.90 -26.28 48.44
CA LEU A 201 26.00 -25.89 47.32
C LEU A 201 24.58 -26.47 47.46
N ALA A 202 24.41 -27.57 48.20
CA ALA A 202 23.09 -28.10 48.56
C ALA A 202 22.40 -27.28 49.66
N ALA A 203 23.18 -26.67 50.56
CA ALA A 203 22.71 -25.81 51.64
C ALA A 203 22.35 -24.37 51.18
N ALA A 204 22.79 -23.97 49.98
CA ALA A 204 22.57 -22.64 49.43
C ALA A 204 21.29 -22.49 48.56
N GLY A 205 20.57 -23.58 48.23
CA GLY A 205 19.25 -23.48 47.61
C GLY A 205 19.16 -22.76 46.24
N TYR A 206 20.27 -22.63 45.50
CA TYR A 206 20.30 -22.04 44.15
C TYR A 206 20.28 -23.16 43.08
N GLY A 207 19.31 -23.40 42.20
CA GLY A 207 17.99 -22.80 41.90
C GLY A 207 17.54 -23.22 40.47
N PRO A 208 16.24 -23.35 40.13
CA PRO A 208 15.77 -24.03 38.91
C PRO A 208 15.47 -23.14 37.67
N LYS A 209 15.76 -23.73 36.49
CA LYS A 209 15.32 -23.54 35.08
C LYS A 209 15.08 -22.12 34.52
N LEU A 210 16.01 -21.66 33.67
CA LEU A 210 15.76 -20.62 32.66
C LEU A 210 15.38 -21.25 31.31
N LYS A 211 14.22 -20.81 30.81
CA LYS A 211 13.69 -20.89 29.43
C LYS A 211 12.93 -22.17 29.08
N THR A 212 11.67 -21.95 28.66
CA THR A 212 10.85 -22.89 27.89
C THR A 212 11.65 -23.48 26.73
N SER A 213 11.79 -24.81 26.74
CA SER A 213 12.39 -25.57 25.65
C SER A 213 11.37 -25.73 24.51
N ALA A 214 11.84 -26.00 23.29
CA ALA A 214 10.99 -26.33 22.15
C ALA A 214 10.02 -27.50 22.44
N GLU A 215 10.38 -28.37 23.38
CA GLU A 215 9.56 -29.50 23.84
C GLU A 215 8.30 -29.05 24.59
N ASP A 216 8.38 -27.97 25.39
CA ASP A 216 7.21 -27.41 26.10
C ASP A 216 6.22 -26.74 25.14
N VAL A 217 6.72 -26.18 24.03
CA VAL A 217 5.89 -25.57 22.97
C VAL A 217 5.18 -26.64 22.14
N ILE A 218 5.86 -27.76 21.86
CA ILE A 218 5.28 -28.90 21.13
C ILE A 218 4.18 -29.59 21.95
N ALA A 219 4.37 -29.77 23.26
CA ALA A 219 3.35 -30.32 24.15
C ALA A 219 2.08 -29.46 24.19
N ARG A 220 2.21 -28.13 24.21
CA ARG A 220 1.08 -27.19 24.18
C ARG A 220 0.32 -27.20 22.85
N LEU A 221 1.01 -27.41 21.72
CA LEU A 221 0.37 -27.47 20.39
C LEU A 221 -0.40 -28.78 20.19
N LYS A 222 0.10 -29.91 20.71
CA LYS A 222 -0.60 -31.21 20.67
C LYS A 222 -1.89 -31.20 21.49
N ALA A 223 -1.88 -30.59 22.69
CA ALA A 223 -3.06 -30.48 23.55
C ALA A 223 -4.20 -29.60 22.98
N LYS A 224 -3.94 -28.84 21.90
CA LYS A 224 -4.93 -27.97 21.23
C LYS A 224 -5.51 -28.58 19.95
N GLN A 225 -5.02 -29.76 19.52
CA GLN A 225 -5.56 -30.51 18.37
C GLN A 225 -6.45 -31.70 18.76
N ASP A 226 -6.40 -32.15 20.03
CA ASP A 226 -7.30 -33.19 20.56
C ASP A 226 -8.52 -32.60 21.32
N LYS A 227 -9.03 -31.44 20.87
CA LYS A 227 -10.29 -30.84 21.36
C LYS A 227 -11.12 -30.29 20.22
#